data_AF-A0A7C9P904-F1
#
_entry.id   AF-A0A7C9P904-F1
#
_cell.length_a   1.000
_cell.length_b   1.000
_cell.length_c   1.000
_cell.angle_alpha   90.00
_cell.angle_beta   90.00
_cell.angle_gamma   90.00
#
_symmetry.space_group_name_H-M   'P 1'
#
loop_
_entity.id
_entity.type
_entity.pdbx_description
1 polymer ?
#
loop_
_entity_poly.entity_id
_entity_poly.type
_entity_poly.pdbx_seq_one_letter_code
_entity_poly.pdbx_strand_id
1 'polypeptide(L)'
;MRTGWMLLGLLALSGSALADGERYQALPLAGADGGKGGGRAFILDTRDGHVWIWSENELITAPDGRRRYGAGFIYQGKLRPGSQPGEMIEQQSK
;
A
#
# COMPACT_ATOMS: atom_id res chain seq x y z
N MET A 1 -3.33 21.25 41.32
CA MET A 1 -4.22 20.10 40.99
C MET A 1 -4.79 20.14 39.57
N ARG A 2 -5.06 21.31 38.96
CA ARG A 2 -5.63 21.41 37.59
C ARG A 2 -4.72 20.96 36.44
N THR A 3 -3.41 21.17 36.55
CA THR A 3 -2.43 20.80 35.50
C THR A 3 -2.27 19.30 35.32
N GLY A 4 -2.38 18.52 36.41
CA GLY A 4 -2.30 17.06 36.34
C GLY A 4 -3.45 16.43 35.54
N TRP A 5 -4.65 17.01 35.63
CA TRP A 5 -5.82 16.53 34.88
C TRP A 5 -5.74 16.86 33.38
N MET A 6 -5.14 18.01 33.01
CA MET A 6 -4.91 18.33 31.60
C MET A 6 -3.89 17.39 30.95
N LEU A 7 -2.83 17.03 31.67
CA LEU A 7 -1.83 16.06 31.21
C LEU A 7 -2.44 14.65 31.03
N LEU A 8 -3.29 14.23 31.97
CA LEU A 8 -4.00 12.94 31.85
C LEU A 8 -4.97 12.92 30.65
N GLY A 9 -5.67 14.03 30.41
CA GLY A 9 -6.55 14.18 29.25
C GLY A 9 -5.78 14.10 27.93
N LEU A 10 -4.61 14.75 27.83
CA LEU A 10 -3.76 14.69 26.64
C LEU A 10 -3.24 13.27 26.37
N LEU A 11 -2.84 12.52 27.41
CA LEU A 11 -2.43 11.13 27.24
C LEU A 11 -3.59 10.24 26.78
N ALA A 12 -4.81 10.44 27.28
CA ALA A 12 -5.97 9.65 26.87
C ALA A 12 -6.35 9.82 25.38
N LEU A 13 -6.07 10.99 24.79
CA LEU A 13 -6.32 11.26 23.36
C LEU A 13 -5.32 10.58 22.41
N SER A 14 -4.13 10.18 22.90
CA SER A 14 -3.10 9.50 22.09
C SER A 14 -3.42 8.04 21.76
N GLY A 15 -4.42 7.42 22.42
CA GLY A 15 -4.79 6.02 22.21
C GLY A 15 -5.39 5.70 20.83
N SER A 16 -5.74 6.71 20.04
CA SER A 16 -6.23 6.53 18.66
C SER A 16 -5.11 6.34 17.63
N ALA A 17 -3.85 6.46 18.04
CA ALA A 17 -2.67 6.11 17.24
C ALA A 17 -2.19 4.68 17.52
N LEU A 18 -3.09 3.77 17.90
CA LEU A 18 -2.84 2.34 17.77
C LEU A 18 -2.58 2.09 16.29
N ALA A 19 -1.31 1.92 15.94
CA ALA A 19 -0.90 1.43 14.64
C ALA A 19 -1.62 0.10 14.42
N ASP A 20 -2.66 0.14 13.60
CA ASP A 20 -3.33 -1.03 13.06
C ASP A 20 -2.22 -1.86 12.39
N GLY A 21 -1.85 -2.96 13.04
CA GLY A 21 -0.47 -3.45 13.09
C GLY A 21 0.23 -3.67 11.74
N GLU A 22 -0.52 -3.84 10.66
CA GLU A 22 0.00 -4.00 9.30
C GLU A 22 -0.98 -3.43 8.27
N ARG A 23 -1.25 -2.13 8.29
CA ARG A 23 -2.11 -1.48 7.28
C ARG A 23 -1.68 -1.79 5.84
N TYR A 24 -0.37 -1.84 5.59
CA TYR A 24 0.16 -2.13 4.26
C TYR A 24 0.88 -3.47 4.28
N GLN A 25 0.35 -4.45 3.54
CA GLN A 25 0.96 -5.75 3.38
C GLN A 25 1.65 -5.84 2.02
N ALA A 26 2.93 -6.20 2.02
CA ALA A 26 3.72 -6.41 0.80
C ALA A 26 3.86 -7.92 0.51
N LEU A 27 3.47 -8.33 -0.69
CA LEU A 27 3.55 -9.70 -1.19
C LEU A 27 4.51 -9.72 -2.39
N PRO A 28 5.59 -10.53 -2.37
CA PRO A 28 6.51 -10.62 -3.49
C PRO A 28 5.77 -11.17 -4.73
N LEU A 29 6.01 -10.58 -5.89
CA LEU A 29 5.46 -11.08 -7.15
C LEU A 29 6.39 -12.13 -7.76
N ALA A 30 5.82 -13.18 -8.35
CA ALA A 30 6.59 -14.23 -9.03
C ALA A 30 7.50 -13.64 -10.12
N GLY A 31 8.75 -14.12 -10.18
CA GLY A 31 9.79 -13.58 -11.07
C GLY A 31 10.57 -12.38 -10.52
N ALA A 32 10.31 -11.96 -9.27
CA ALA A 32 11.11 -10.97 -8.55
C ALA A 32 12.53 -11.48 -8.23
N ASP A 33 12.67 -12.79 -7.99
CA ASP A 33 13.96 -13.43 -7.77
C ASP A 33 14.44 -14.06 -9.10
N GLY A 34 15.35 -13.38 -9.80
CA GLY A 34 16.17 -14.01 -10.85
C GLY A 34 15.86 -13.68 -12.32
N GLY A 35 15.00 -12.71 -12.62
CA GLY A 35 14.77 -12.21 -13.99
C GLY A 35 15.40 -10.83 -14.25
N LYS A 36 15.64 -10.48 -15.52
CA LYS A 36 16.15 -9.16 -16.00
C LYS A 36 15.29 -7.93 -15.60
N GLY A 37 14.29 -8.09 -14.73
CA GLY A 37 13.26 -7.11 -14.39
C GLY A 37 13.32 -6.53 -12.97
N GLY A 38 14.28 -6.93 -12.12
CA GLY A 38 14.42 -6.41 -10.75
C GLY A 38 13.29 -6.84 -9.80
N GLY A 39 13.42 -6.48 -8.52
CA GLY A 39 12.44 -6.85 -7.50
C GLY A 39 11.06 -6.23 -7.76
N ARG A 40 10.00 -6.99 -7.45
CA ARG A 40 8.59 -6.53 -7.56
C ARG A 40 7.77 -7.01 -6.38
N ALA A 41 6.88 -6.16 -5.90
CA ALA A 41 5.96 -6.47 -4.82
C ALA A 41 4.57 -5.93 -5.11
N PHE A 42 3.54 -6.70 -4.76
CA PHE A 42 2.17 -6.26 -4.66
C PHE A 42 1.94 -5.70 -3.25
N ILE A 43 1.34 -4.53 -3.15
CA ILE A 43 1.09 -3.85 -1.89
C ILE A 43 -0.41 -3.70 -1.72
N LEU A 44 -0.93 -4.21 -0.60
CA LEU A 44 -2.33 -4.13 -0.20
C LEU A 44 -2.49 -3.21 1.00
N ASP A 45 -3.32 -2.17 0.87
CA ASP A 45 -3.92 -1.47 2.01
C ASP A 45 -5.03 -2.35 2.60
N THR A 46 -4.76 -3.00 3.73
CA THR A 46 -5.68 -3.91 4.42
C THR A 46 -6.88 -3.19 5.03
N ARG A 47 -6.80 -1.86 5.19
CA ARG A 47 -7.88 -1.04 5.73
C ARG A 47 -8.87 -0.62 4.64
N ASP A 48 -8.34 -0.03 3.57
CA ASP A 48 -9.17 0.61 2.55
C ASP A 48 -9.26 -0.20 1.24
N GLY A 49 -8.50 -1.30 1.12
CA GLY A 49 -8.47 -2.20 -0.04
C GLY A 49 -7.71 -1.66 -1.25
N HIS A 50 -7.01 -0.52 -1.12
CA HIS A 50 -6.20 0.03 -2.20
C HIS A 50 -4.99 -0.85 -2.50
N VAL A 51 -4.62 -0.92 -3.78
CA VAL A 51 -3.55 -1.80 -4.25
C VAL A 51 -2.57 -1.09 -5.17
N TRP A 52 -1.30 -1.42 -5.01
CA TRP A 52 -0.20 -0.93 -5.85
C TRP A 52 0.73 -2.08 -6.24
N ILE A 53 1.46 -1.87 -7.33
CA ILE A 53 2.69 -2.61 -7.61
C ILE A 53 3.87 -1.71 -7.33
N TRP A 54 4.78 -2.17 -6.48
CA TRP A 54 6.13 -1.64 -6.43
C TRP A 54 7.03 -2.43 -7.39
N SER A 55 7.87 -1.71 -8.13
CA SER A 55 8.91 -2.32 -8.97
C SER A 55 10.20 -1.52 -8.85
N GLU A 56 11.31 -2.24 -8.72
CA GLU A 56 12.66 -1.65 -8.68
C GLU A 56 13.09 -1.05 -10.03
N ASN A 57 12.50 -1.51 -11.13
CA ASN A 57 12.92 -1.19 -12.50
C ASN A 57 11.75 -0.64 -13.35
N GLU A 58 11.11 0.42 -12.87
CA GLU A 58 10.01 1.09 -13.55
C GLU A 58 10.51 2.31 -14.35
N LEU A 59 9.91 2.58 -15.52
CA LEU A 59 10.30 3.69 -16.37
C LEU A 59 9.64 5.00 -15.89
N ILE A 60 10.30 5.70 -14.98
CA ILE A 60 9.83 6.92 -14.32
C ILE A 60 10.31 8.20 -15.02
N THR A 61 9.52 9.27 -14.90
CA THR A 61 9.91 10.63 -15.33
C THR A 61 10.69 11.31 -14.21
N ALA A 62 11.95 11.65 -14.47
CA ALA A 62 12.77 12.41 -13.54
C ALA A 62 12.35 13.90 -13.50
N PRO A 63 12.73 14.65 -12.45
CA PRO A 63 12.37 16.07 -12.33
C PRO A 63 12.84 16.94 -13.51
N ASP A 64 13.86 16.51 -14.25
CA ASP A 64 14.37 17.14 -15.46
C ASP A 64 13.57 16.80 -16.73
N GLY A 65 12.47 16.06 -16.60
CA GLY A 65 11.59 15.63 -17.69
C GLY A 65 12.12 14.44 -18.50
N ARG A 66 13.31 13.91 -18.20
CA ARG A 66 13.86 12.73 -18.87
C ARG A 66 13.27 11.45 -18.28
N ARG A 67 13.19 10.41 -19.10
CA ARG A 67 12.77 9.07 -18.63
C ARG A 67 13.99 8.28 -18.18
N ARG A 68 13.89 7.63 -17.03
CA ARG A 68 14.92 6.72 -16.51
C ARG A 68 14.27 5.53 -15.82
N TYR A 69 15.01 4.45 -15.72
CA TYR A 69 14.60 3.31 -14.90
C TYR A 69 14.91 3.57 -13.41
N GLY A 70 14.01 3.15 -12.53
CA GLY A 70 14.20 3.20 -11.08
C GLY A 70 12.99 2.70 -10.31
N ALA A 71 13.08 2.76 -8.98
CA ALA A 71 12.01 2.29 -8.11
C ALA A 71 10.74 3.14 -8.28
N GLY A 72 9.61 2.48 -8.56
CA GLY A 72 8.32 3.11 -8.81
C GLY A 72 7.16 2.38 -8.16
N PHE A 73 6.11 3.13 -7.83
CA PHE A 73 4.83 2.61 -7.36
C PHE A 73 3.77 2.90 -8.41
N ILE A 74 3.03 1.86 -8.80
CA ILE A 74 1.96 1.94 -9.80
C ILE A 74 0.66 1.61 -9.10
N TYR A 75 -0.26 2.56 -9.04
CA TYR A 75 -1.58 2.33 -8.46
C TYR A 75 -2.41 1.45 -9.40
N GLN A 76 -2.92 0.34 -8.87
CA GLN A 76 -3.72 -0.62 -9.64
C GLN A 76 -5.22 -0.46 -9.42
N GLY A 77 -5.62 0.24 -8.35
CA GLY A 77 -7.01 0.47 -8.01
C GLY A 77 -7.34 0.05 -6.58
N LYS A 78 -8.61 -0.30 -6.36
CA LYS A 78 -9.14 -0.71 -5.07
C LYS A 78 -9.82 -2.05 -5.23
N LEU A 79 -9.50 -3.01 -4.36
CA LEU A 79 -10.19 -4.28 -4.28
C LEU A 79 -11.65 -4.03 -3.90
N ARG A 80 -12.56 -4.68 -4.63
CA ARG A 80 -13.95 -4.77 -4.21
C ARG A 80 -14.03 -5.77 -3.04
N PRO A 81 -14.74 -5.47 -1.95
CA PRO A 81 -15.07 -6.48 -0.96
C PRO A 81 -15.74 -7.68 -1.62
N GLY A 82 -15.15 -8.85 -1.47
CA GLY A 82 -15.73 -10.12 -1.88
C GLY A 82 -16.60 -10.69 -0.76
N SER A 83 -17.51 -11.59 -1.11
CA SER A 83 -18.29 -12.36 -0.14
C SER A 83 -17.54 -13.64 0.29
N GLN A 84 -16.68 -14.17 -0.59
CA GLN A 84 -15.90 -15.39 -0.34
C GLN A 84 -14.52 -15.31 -1.02
N PRO A 85 -13.46 -15.93 -0.44
CA PRO A 85 -12.18 -16.08 -1.12
C PRO A 85 -12.32 -16.83 -2.45
N GLY A 86 -11.71 -16.32 -3.51
CA GLY A 86 -11.76 -16.96 -4.84
C GLY A 86 -13.00 -16.61 -5.67
N GLU A 87 -13.90 -15.75 -5.18
CA GLU A 87 -15.00 -15.20 -5.97
C GLU A 87 -14.44 -14.44 -7.19
N MET A 88 -14.77 -14.90 -8.40
CA MET A 88 -14.46 -14.20 -9.64
C MET A 88 -15.55 -13.16 -9.90
N ILE A 89 -15.14 -11.90 -10.01
CA ILE A 89 -16.05 -10.78 -10.26
C ILE A 89 -15.92 -10.44 -11.74
N GLU A 90 -16.94 -10.76 -12.53
CA GLU A 90 -16.96 -10.38 -13.93
C GLU A 90 -16.91 -8.85 -14.05
N GLN A 91 -15.90 -8.33 -14.74
CA GLN A 91 -15.91 -6.92 -15.14
C GLN A 91 -17.02 -6.76 -16.18
N GLN A 92 -18.07 -6.02 -15.83
CA GLN A 92 -19.01 -5.55 -16.84
C GLN A 92 -18.23 -4.68 -17.84
N SER A 93 -17.90 -5.24 -19.00
CA SER A 93 -17.46 -4.44 -20.14
C SER A 93 -18.61 -3.54 -20.51
N LYS A 94 -18.40 -2.23 -20.42
CA LYS A 94 -19.35 -1.24 -20.90
C LYS A 94 -19.31 -1.14 -22.41
#